data_AF-A0A2S0VN08-F1
#
_entry.id   AF-A0A2S0VN08-F1
#
_cell.length_a   1.000
_cell.length_b   1.000
_cell.length_c   1.000
_cell.angle_alpha   90.00
_cell.angle_beta   90.00
_cell.angle_gamma   90.00
#
_symmetry.space_group_name_H-M   'P 1'
#
loop_
_entity.id
_entity.type
_entity.pdbx_description
1 polymer ?
#
loop_
_entity_poly.entity_id
_entity_poly.type
_entity_poly.pdbx_seq_one_letter_code
_entity_poly.pdbx_strand_id
1 'polypeptide(L)'
;MRTLIISVLCLVVVGCHSISTRSLSVPYTGQYEWDPQAQQLTFTSDGFLADSHLGWTVAKQVKRIIIAQNVRVTGRFNVLHSLTITGENAKTSVIYGTPIKRYNKLNNGCGLCKSAVLGKGKIVININNLTSLDPFGFHFTGRDGAVMIIDGVRAIDARGGHHNNSDGVSAASGSIVRNSYFATGDDIFKIYNDLTVENTQVKLITNTVPIQLGWGNYGNGAKGTFRNVTIFGDGGRTTTGNAIIDARKGQYDKQLTFNNVTINAPNSVLLNFWNEAPKKQHSPSSFIGTANIMFEQSNIQVKTLRKRWNMHAELRICGQSVEPNSPLNRWHCQG
;
A
#
# COMPACT_ATOMS: atom_id res chain seq x y z
N MET A 1 -46.62 -1.10 -70.64
CA MET A 1 -45.35 -1.33 -69.91
C MET A 1 -45.67 -1.38 -68.42
N ARG A 2 -45.61 -2.57 -67.81
CA ARG A 2 -45.79 -2.76 -66.36
C ARG A 2 -44.45 -3.25 -65.80
N THR A 3 -43.83 -2.41 -64.97
CA THR A 3 -42.51 -2.66 -64.38
C THR A 3 -42.69 -3.50 -63.12
N LEU A 4 -42.12 -4.72 -63.13
CA LEU A 4 -42.12 -5.65 -62.00
C LEU A 4 -40.94 -5.30 -61.09
N ILE A 5 -41.21 -4.77 -59.89
CA ILE A 5 -40.19 -4.51 -58.86
C ILE A 5 -40.02 -5.79 -58.03
N ILE A 6 -38.89 -6.47 -58.22
CA ILE A 6 -38.49 -7.63 -57.42
C ILE A 6 -37.76 -7.11 -56.19
N SER A 7 -38.45 -7.10 -55.04
CA SER A 7 -37.84 -6.84 -53.73
C SER A 7 -37.07 -8.10 -53.29
N VAL A 8 -35.74 -8.04 -53.41
CA VAL A 8 -34.83 -9.05 -52.87
C VAL A 8 -34.74 -8.86 -51.35
N LEU A 9 -35.44 -9.73 -50.62
CA LEU A 9 -35.40 -9.81 -49.16
C LEU A 9 -34.09 -10.50 -48.75
N CYS A 10 -33.04 -9.72 -48.49
CA CYS A 10 -31.79 -10.23 -47.89
C CYS A 10 -32.07 -10.70 -46.45
N LEU A 11 -32.29 -12.01 -46.27
CA LEU A 11 -32.25 -12.66 -44.97
C LEU A 11 -30.81 -12.60 -44.43
N VAL A 12 -30.52 -11.59 -43.61
CA VAL A 12 -29.32 -11.58 -42.78
C VAL A 12 -29.57 -12.58 -41.65
N VAL A 13 -29.07 -13.81 -41.83
CA VAL A 13 -28.98 -14.79 -40.74
C VAL A 13 -27.93 -14.28 -39.77
N VAL A 14 -28.37 -13.52 -38.76
CA VAL A 14 -27.54 -13.19 -37.61
C VAL A 14 -27.34 -14.49 -36.85
N GLY A 15 -26.23 -15.17 -37.14
CA GLY A 15 -25.78 -16.33 -36.39
C GLY A 15 -25.59 -15.92 -34.93
N CYS A 16 -26.60 -16.16 -34.11
CA CYS A 16 -26.54 -15.97 -32.67
C CYS A 16 -25.56 -17.01 -32.13
N HIS A 17 -24.28 -16.65 -32.10
CA HIS A 17 -23.27 -17.47 -31.48
C HIS A 17 -23.59 -17.48 -29.98
N SER A 18 -24.18 -18.59 -29.51
CA SER A 18 -24.32 -18.88 -28.09
C SER A 18 -22.93 -18.95 -27.50
N ILE A 19 -22.40 -17.80 -27.07
CA ILE A 19 -21.15 -17.71 -26.32
C ILE A 19 -21.39 -18.57 -25.09
N SER A 20 -20.63 -19.66 -24.98
CA SER A 20 -20.65 -20.53 -23.80
C SER A 20 -20.37 -19.67 -22.58
N THR A 21 -21.43 -19.36 -21.83
CA THR A 21 -21.37 -18.62 -20.56
C THR A 21 -20.87 -19.59 -19.50
N ARG A 22 -19.60 -20.00 -19.61
CA ARG A 22 -18.97 -20.75 -18.52
C ARG A 22 -19.12 -19.92 -17.25
N SER A 23 -19.88 -20.45 -16.30
CA SER A 23 -20.11 -19.80 -15.02
C SER A 23 -18.79 -19.69 -14.28
N LEU A 24 -18.48 -18.49 -13.79
CA LEU A 24 -17.32 -18.27 -12.94
C LEU A 24 -17.67 -18.81 -11.55
N SER A 25 -16.98 -19.86 -11.13
CA SER A 25 -17.04 -20.33 -9.74
C SER A 25 -16.09 -19.48 -8.90
N VAL A 26 -16.66 -18.71 -7.97
CA VAL A 26 -15.91 -17.96 -6.98
C VAL A 26 -16.19 -18.62 -5.63
N PRO A 27 -15.16 -18.98 -4.85
CA PRO A 27 -15.35 -19.57 -3.53
C PRO A 27 -15.76 -18.46 -2.55
N TYR A 28 -16.97 -17.94 -2.67
CA TYR A 28 -17.50 -16.82 -1.88
C TYR A 28 -18.85 -17.20 -1.30
N THR A 29 -19.07 -16.94 -0.01
CA THR A 29 -20.33 -17.31 0.66
C THR A 29 -21.47 -16.31 0.41
N GLY A 30 -21.14 -15.09 -0.01
CA GLY A 30 -22.13 -14.07 -0.36
C GLY A 30 -22.57 -14.18 -1.83
N GLN A 31 -23.43 -13.24 -2.22
CA GLN A 31 -23.87 -13.08 -3.61
C GLN A 31 -22.84 -12.30 -4.44
N TYR A 32 -22.71 -12.69 -5.71
CA TYR A 32 -21.90 -12.02 -6.70
C TYR A 32 -22.49 -12.17 -8.10
N GLU A 33 -22.12 -11.26 -8.99
CA GLU A 33 -22.51 -11.26 -10.40
C GLU A 33 -21.26 -11.36 -11.28
N TRP A 34 -21.34 -12.18 -12.33
CA TRP A 34 -20.26 -12.34 -13.31
C TRP A 34 -20.73 -11.90 -14.69
N ASP A 35 -20.08 -10.87 -15.23
CA ASP A 35 -20.23 -10.44 -16.61
C ASP A 35 -19.05 -11.00 -17.44
N PRO A 36 -19.28 -12.07 -18.23
CA PRO A 36 -18.23 -12.66 -19.07
C PRO A 36 -17.78 -11.76 -20.21
N GLN A 37 -18.62 -10.83 -20.69
CA GLN A 37 -18.27 -9.93 -21.80
C GLN A 37 -17.36 -8.81 -21.29
N ALA A 38 -17.70 -8.20 -20.16
CA ALA A 38 -16.87 -7.18 -19.51
C ALA A 38 -15.69 -7.78 -18.71
N GLN A 39 -15.64 -9.10 -18.55
CA GLN A 39 -14.68 -9.80 -17.71
C GLN A 39 -14.68 -9.27 -16.27
N GLN A 40 -15.89 -9.02 -15.74
CA GLN A 40 -16.11 -8.29 -14.50
C GLN A 40 -16.85 -9.16 -13.47
N LEU A 41 -16.29 -9.26 -12.27
CA LEU A 41 -16.92 -9.86 -11.10
C LEU A 41 -17.37 -8.76 -10.14
N THR A 42 -18.65 -8.72 -9.78
CA THR A 42 -19.19 -7.76 -8.80
C THR A 42 -19.67 -8.50 -7.56
N PHE A 43 -19.12 -8.19 -6.39
CA PHE A 43 -19.63 -8.66 -5.10
C PHE A 43 -20.79 -7.76 -4.65
N THR A 44 -21.99 -8.33 -4.49
CA THR A 44 -23.24 -7.58 -4.24
C THR A 44 -23.80 -7.76 -2.83
N SER A 45 -23.19 -8.62 -2.01
CA SER A 45 -23.51 -8.75 -0.58
C SER A 45 -22.30 -9.21 0.22
N ASP A 46 -22.37 -9.03 1.53
CA ASP A 46 -21.35 -9.46 2.48
C ASP A 46 -21.10 -10.97 2.41
N GLY A 47 -19.85 -11.37 2.67
CA GLY A 47 -19.49 -12.77 2.63
C GLY A 47 -18.01 -13.00 2.90
N PHE A 48 -17.62 -14.27 2.84
CA PHE A 48 -16.26 -14.75 3.08
C PHE A 48 -15.75 -15.45 1.83
N LEU A 49 -14.52 -15.15 1.44
CA LEU A 49 -13.78 -15.99 0.51
C LEU A 49 -13.39 -17.29 1.25
N ALA A 50 -13.64 -18.45 0.66
CA ALA A 50 -13.23 -19.72 1.24
C ALA A 50 -11.71 -19.73 1.43
N ASP A 51 -11.26 -20.39 2.50
CA ASP A 51 -9.89 -20.27 2.99
C ASP A 51 -9.45 -18.81 3.09
N SER A 52 -10.25 -17.95 3.73
CA SER A 52 -10.00 -16.50 3.85
C SER A 52 -8.56 -16.15 4.26
N HIS A 53 -7.90 -17.04 4.99
CA HIS A 53 -6.49 -16.94 5.38
C HIS A 53 -5.46 -17.37 4.32
N LEU A 54 -5.81 -18.20 3.32
CA LEU A 54 -5.01 -18.53 2.14
C LEU A 54 -5.31 -17.60 0.96
N GLY A 55 -6.48 -16.97 0.97
CA GLY A 55 -6.91 -16.05 -0.06
C GLY A 55 -7.39 -16.75 -1.32
N TRP A 56 -8.26 -16.07 -2.06
CA TRP A 56 -8.72 -16.54 -3.35
C TRP A 56 -7.73 -16.12 -4.44
N THR A 57 -7.23 -17.10 -5.21
CA THR A 57 -6.45 -16.83 -6.43
C THR A 57 -7.42 -16.43 -7.53
N VAL A 58 -7.37 -15.15 -7.91
CA VAL A 58 -8.29 -14.57 -8.90
C VAL A 58 -8.08 -15.26 -10.25
N ALA A 59 -9.16 -15.74 -10.86
CA ALA A 59 -9.10 -16.41 -12.16
C ALA A 59 -8.65 -15.44 -13.27
N LYS A 60 -7.82 -15.91 -14.20
CA LYS A 60 -7.25 -15.09 -15.29
C LYS A 60 -8.29 -14.41 -16.18
N GLN A 61 -9.49 -14.98 -16.29
CA GLN A 61 -10.59 -14.37 -17.03
C GLN A 61 -11.17 -13.14 -16.36
N VAL A 62 -10.97 -12.93 -15.05
CA VAL A 62 -11.46 -11.74 -14.33
C VAL A 62 -10.47 -10.61 -14.51
N LYS A 63 -10.86 -9.54 -15.22
CA LYS A 63 -10.05 -8.32 -15.39
C LYS A 63 -10.48 -7.20 -14.47
N ARG A 64 -11.70 -7.26 -13.95
CA ARG A 64 -12.28 -6.25 -13.07
C ARG A 64 -12.98 -6.93 -11.91
N ILE A 65 -12.70 -6.48 -10.70
CA ILE A 65 -13.43 -6.81 -9.49
C ILE A 65 -14.11 -5.52 -9.00
N ILE A 66 -15.42 -5.58 -8.77
CA ILE A 66 -16.19 -4.52 -8.13
C ILE A 66 -16.67 -5.02 -6.78
N ILE A 67 -16.48 -4.21 -5.74
CA ILE A 67 -17.13 -4.40 -4.44
C ILE A 67 -18.23 -3.34 -4.36
N ALA A 68 -19.50 -3.78 -4.36
CA ALA A 68 -20.61 -2.85 -4.37
C ALA A 68 -20.62 -1.95 -3.11
N GLN A 69 -21.40 -0.88 -3.17
CA GLN A 69 -21.59 -0.03 -1.99
C GLN A 69 -22.20 -0.85 -0.84
N ASN A 70 -21.71 -0.62 0.39
CA ASN A 70 -22.14 -1.33 1.60
C ASN A 70 -21.89 -2.85 1.58
N VAL A 71 -20.90 -3.29 0.80
CA VAL A 71 -20.47 -4.69 0.76
C VAL A 71 -19.10 -4.85 1.43
N ARG A 72 -19.00 -5.85 2.29
CA ARG A 72 -17.79 -6.34 2.92
C ARG A 72 -17.42 -7.72 2.42
N VAL A 73 -16.33 -7.78 1.66
CA VAL A 73 -15.68 -9.04 1.26
C VAL A 73 -14.65 -9.40 2.32
N THR A 74 -14.90 -10.46 3.10
CA THR A 74 -13.95 -10.95 4.11
C THR A 74 -12.99 -11.95 3.50
N GLY A 75 -11.69 -11.67 3.53
CA GLY A 75 -10.67 -12.50 2.93
C GLY A 75 -9.53 -11.68 2.31
N ARG A 76 -8.86 -12.26 1.32
CA ARG A 76 -7.83 -11.58 0.53
C ARG A 76 -7.81 -12.07 -0.91
N PHE A 77 -7.26 -11.24 -1.79
CA PHE A 77 -7.06 -11.55 -3.20
C PHE A 77 -5.60 -11.87 -3.50
N ASN A 78 -5.34 -13.04 -4.08
CA ASN A 78 -4.06 -13.38 -4.70
C ASN A 78 -4.18 -13.15 -6.21
N VAL A 79 -3.38 -12.22 -6.73
CA VAL A 79 -3.49 -11.72 -8.11
C VAL A 79 -2.23 -12.07 -8.90
N LEU A 80 -2.40 -12.85 -9.97
CA LEU A 80 -1.32 -13.40 -10.80
C LEU A 80 -1.35 -12.88 -12.26
N HIS A 81 -2.22 -11.90 -12.53
CA HIS A 81 -2.37 -11.21 -13.82
C HIS A 81 -2.85 -9.79 -13.57
N SER A 82 -2.63 -8.88 -14.53
CA SER A 82 -3.08 -7.49 -14.39
C SER A 82 -4.61 -7.41 -14.33
N LEU A 83 -5.14 -6.63 -13.38
CA LEU A 83 -6.57 -6.41 -13.20
C LEU A 83 -6.82 -5.11 -12.41
N THR A 84 -8.09 -4.72 -12.31
CA THR A 84 -8.54 -3.62 -11.46
C THR A 84 -9.47 -4.14 -10.37
N ILE A 85 -9.26 -3.70 -9.12
CA ILE A 85 -10.17 -3.90 -8.00
C ILE A 85 -10.71 -2.53 -7.59
N THR A 86 -12.02 -2.34 -7.65
CA THR A 86 -12.65 -1.06 -7.35
C THR A 86 -13.79 -1.23 -6.36
N GLY A 87 -13.87 -0.37 -5.35
CA GLY A 87 -15.10 -0.19 -4.59
C GLY A 87 -16.01 0.84 -5.25
N GLU A 88 -17.31 0.65 -5.20
CA GLU A 88 -18.26 1.70 -5.61
C GLU A 88 -18.25 2.88 -4.63
N ASN A 89 -17.86 2.63 -3.37
CA ASN A 89 -17.73 3.66 -2.36
C ASN A 89 -16.51 3.42 -1.46
N ALA A 90 -15.56 4.36 -1.42
CA ALA A 90 -14.35 4.23 -0.61
C ALA A 90 -14.58 3.95 0.88
N LYS A 91 -15.74 4.32 1.44
CA LYS A 91 -16.02 4.13 2.87
C LYS A 91 -16.77 2.84 3.19
N THR A 92 -17.56 2.32 2.24
CA THR A 92 -18.49 1.20 2.53
C THR A 92 -18.27 -0.03 1.64
N SER A 93 -17.45 0.07 0.60
CA SER A 93 -16.91 -1.07 -0.15
C SER A 93 -15.62 -1.54 0.53
N VAL A 94 -15.67 -2.68 1.21
CA VAL A 94 -14.64 -3.10 2.18
C VAL A 94 -14.02 -4.45 1.80
N ILE A 95 -12.69 -4.50 1.79
CA ILE A 95 -11.93 -5.74 1.92
C ILE A 95 -11.57 -5.88 3.41
N TYR A 96 -12.15 -6.87 4.08
CA TYR A 96 -11.98 -7.09 5.51
C TYR A 96 -11.08 -8.30 5.78
N GLY A 97 -10.08 -8.16 6.64
CA GLY A 97 -9.24 -9.28 7.05
C GLY A 97 -9.80 -10.02 8.26
N THR A 98 -9.53 -9.50 9.46
CA THR A 98 -9.83 -10.18 10.72
C THR A 98 -9.93 -9.22 11.90
N PRO A 99 -10.83 -9.46 12.87
CA PRO A 99 -10.86 -8.69 14.11
C PRO A 99 -9.72 -9.08 15.05
N ILE A 100 -9.05 -10.21 14.79
CA ILE A 100 -8.04 -10.80 15.68
C ILE A 100 -6.78 -9.93 15.68
N LYS A 101 -6.38 -9.47 16.86
CA LYS A 101 -5.08 -8.81 17.08
C LYS A 101 -3.95 -9.80 16.91
N ARG A 102 -2.81 -9.34 16.38
CA ARG A 102 -1.60 -10.16 16.19
C ARG A 102 -1.83 -11.42 15.36
N TYR A 103 -2.83 -11.39 14.46
CA TYR A 103 -3.21 -12.56 13.66
C TYR A 103 -2.01 -13.20 12.97
N ASN A 104 -1.16 -12.38 12.33
CA ASN A 104 -0.01 -12.90 11.62
C ASN A 104 0.93 -13.71 12.54
N LYS A 105 1.26 -13.16 13.73
CA LYS A 105 2.12 -13.83 14.72
C LYS A 105 1.50 -15.13 15.23
N LEU A 106 0.17 -15.16 15.42
CA LEU A 106 -0.55 -16.34 15.90
C LEU A 106 -0.68 -17.45 14.83
N ASN A 107 -0.46 -17.14 13.55
CA ASN A 107 -0.74 -18.04 12.43
C ASN A 107 0.48 -18.24 11.51
N ASN A 108 1.67 -18.53 12.05
CA ASN A 108 2.90 -18.82 11.28
C ASN A 108 3.52 -17.64 10.48
N GLY A 109 3.33 -16.39 10.94
CA GLY A 109 4.30 -15.30 10.75
C GLY A 109 4.50 -14.66 9.37
N CYS A 110 3.98 -15.19 8.26
CA CYS A 110 4.16 -14.54 6.96
C CYS A 110 3.24 -13.32 6.75
N GLY A 111 3.74 -12.11 7.05
CA GLY A 111 2.98 -10.85 6.87
C GLY A 111 2.67 -10.54 5.41
N LEU A 112 3.69 -10.62 4.54
CA LEU A 112 3.56 -10.40 3.09
C LEU A 112 2.56 -11.35 2.44
N CYS A 113 2.58 -12.63 2.84
CA CYS A 113 1.66 -13.64 2.30
C CYS A 113 0.21 -13.33 2.66
N LYS A 114 -0.04 -12.55 3.73
CA LYS A 114 -1.35 -12.27 4.30
C LYS A 114 -1.88 -10.87 3.98
N SER A 115 -1.45 -10.34 2.85
CA SER A 115 -1.88 -9.03 2.39
C SER A 115 -3.36 -9.06 1.97
N ALA A 116 -4.14 -8.00 2.22
CA ALA A 116 -5.51 -7.91 1.69
C ALA A 116 -5.54 -8.03 0.15
N VAL A 117 -4.55 -7.46 -0.52
CA VAL A 117 -4.23 -7.73 -1.92
C VAL A 117 -2.76 -8.12 -2.06
N LEU A 118 -2.51 -9.31 -2.59
CA LEU A 118 -1.18 -9.83 -2.90
C LEU A 118 -1.03 -10.01 -4.42
N GLY A 119 -0.21 -9.18 -5.05
CA GLY A 119 0.19 -9.31 -6.45
C GLY A 119 1.49 -10.07 -6.59
N LYS A 120 1.60 -10.94 -7.60
CA LYS A 120 2.85 -11.64 -7.93
C LYS A 120 3.09 -11.71 -9.44
N GLY A 121 4.32 -11.39 -9.85
CA GLY A 121 4.77 -11.42 -11.24
C GLY A 121 4.82 -10.03 -11.87
N LYS A 122 5.25 -9.95 -13.14
CA LYS A 122 5.33 -8.69 -13.90
C LYS A 122 3.94 -8.24 -14.35
N ILE A 123 3.15 -7.73 -13.42
CA ILE A 123 1.75 -7.35 -13.61
C ILE A 123 1.50 -5.96 -13.02
N VAL A 124 0.39 -5.34 -13.41
CA VAL A 124 -0.08 -4.08 -12.84
C VAL A 124 -1.46 -4.31 -12.21
N ILE A 125 -1.60 -3.93 -10.94
CA ILE A 125 -2.86 -4.03 -10.22
C ILE A 125 -3.31 -2.62 -9.87
N ASN A 126 -4.49 -2.23 -10.36
CA ASN A 126 -5.14 -0.99 -9.96
C ASN A 126 -6.10 -1.27 -8.81
N ILE A 127 -6.02 -0.51 -7.72
CA ILE A 127 -6.85 -0.65 -6.52
C ILE A 127 -7.47 0.70 -6.23
N ASN A 128 -8.79 0.81 -6.40
CA ASN A 128 -9.47 2.10 -6.43
C ASN A 128 -10.65 2.18 -5.45
N ASN A 129 -10.84 3.36 -4.85
CA ASN A 129 -12.11 3.76 -4.21
C ASN A 129 -12.71 2.72 -3.24
N LEU A 130 -11.87 2.12 -2.38
CA LEU A 130 -12.31 1.12 -1.39
C LEU A 130 -11.60 1.28 -0.05
N THR A 131 -12.11 0.60 0.98
CA THR A 131 -11.42 0.44 2.26
C THR A 131 -10.80 -0.96 2.37
N SER A 132 -9.52 -1.04 2.71
CA SER A 132 -8.91 -2.24 3.30
C SER A 132 -8.90 -2.10 4.82
N LEU A 133 -9.68 -2.95 5.50
CA LEU A 133 -9.92 -2.88 6.95
C LEU A 133 -9.37 -4.13 7.65
N ASP A 134 -8.58 -3.89 8.70
CA ASP A 134 -8.05 -4.91 9.60
C ASP A 134 -7.45 -6.13 8.88
N PRO A 135 -6.43 -5.96 8.02
CA PRO A 135 -5.86 -7.05 7.26
C PRO A 135 -5.29 -8.15 8.18
N PHE A 136 -5.22 -9.38 7.66
CA PHE A 136 -4.57 -10.51 8.34
C PHE A 136 -3.06 -10.28 8.56
N GLY A 137 -2.44 -9.59 7.61
CA GLY A 137 -1.07 -9.09 7.64
C GLY A 137 -1.08 -7.71 6.99
N PHE A 138 -0.46 -7.55 5.83
CA PHE A 138 -0.33 -6.23 5.20
C PHE A 138 -1.62 -5.78 4.51
N HIS A 139 -1.73 -4.51 4.14
CA HIS A 139 -2.79 -4.07 3.24
C HIS A 139 -2.47 -4.48 1.80
N PHE A 140 -1.33 -4.03 1.26
CA PHE A 140 -1.01 -4.17 -0.17
C PHE A 140 0.44 -4.62 -0.38
N THR A 141 0.60 -5.76 -1.05
CA THR A 141 1.93 -6.29 -1.39
C THR A 141 2.04 -6.67 -2.86
N GLY A 142 2.99 -6.07 -3.56
CA GLY A 142 3.43 -6.48 -4.89
C GLY A 142 4.77 -7.22 -4.84
N ARG A 143 4.83 -8.44 -5.38
CA ARG A 143 6.04 -9.27 -5.47
C ARG A 143 6.44 -9.55 -6.90
N ASP A 144 7.72 -9.87 -7.08
CA ASP A 144 8.27 -10.40 -8.34
C ASP A 144 7.96 -9.51 -9.56
N GLY A 145 8.02 -8.19 -9.35
CA GLY A 145 7.74 -7.17 -10.36
C GLY A 145 6.30 -6.64 -10.39
N ALA A 146 5.45 -7.03 -9.45
CA ALA A 146 4.06 -6.57 -9.42
C ALA A 146 3.97 -5.10 -8.96
N VAL A 147 3.51 -4.24 -9.88
CA VAL A 147 3.27 -2.81 -9.65
C VAL A 147 1.87 -2.61 -9.10
N MET A 148 1.74 -1.75 -8.10
CA MET A 148 0.45 -1.38 -7.50
C MET A 148 0.15 0.09 -7.73
N ILE A 149 -1.01 0.37 -8.32
CA ILE A 149 -1.57 1.70 -8.48
C ILE A 149 -2.75 1.81 -7.53
N ILE A 150 -2.60 2.56 -6.44
CA ILE A 150 -3.55 2.66 -5.33
C ILE A 150 -4.13 4.08 -5.33
N ASP A 151 -5.44 4.23 -5.57
CA ASP A 151 -6.09 5.53 -5.76
C ASP A 151 -7.42 5.65 -5.00
N GLY A 152 -7.58 6.67 -4.17
CA GLY A 152 -8.84 6.86 -3.43
C GLY A 152 -9.09 5.79 -2.37
N VAL A 153 -8.03 5.15 -1.85
CA VAL A 153 -8.13 3.99 -0.95
C VAL A 153 -7.94 4.41 0.50
N ARG A 154 -8.63 3.69 1.40
CA ARG A 154 -8.46 3.81 2.85
C ARG A 154 -7.85 2.51 3.39
N ALA A 155 -6.67 2.57 3.99
CA ALA A 155 -6.03 1.44 4.66
C ALA A 155 -6.07 1.67 6.17
N ILE A 156 -6.85 0.86 6.88
CA ILE A 156 -7.18 1.09 8.29
C ILE A 156 -6.94 -0.18 9.11
N ASP A 157 -6.21 -0.05 10.21
CA ASP A 157 -6.20 -1.00 11.32
C ASP A 157 -6.97 -0.43 12.52
N ALA A 158 -8.25 -0.74 12.59
CA ALA A 158 -9.16 -0.34 13.66
C ALA A 158 -8.89 -1.12 14.96
N ARG A 159 -8.05 -2.16 14.94
CA ARG A 159 -7.66 -2.91 16.14
C ARG A 159 -6.65 -2.16 17.02
N GLY A 160 -6.19 -0.99 16.58
CA GLY A 160 -5.29 -0.11 17.33
C GLY A 160 -3.80 -0.35 17.08
N GLY A 161 -3.44 -1.17 16.10
CA GLY A 161 -2.09 -1.27 15.51
C GLY A 161 -1.03 -2.09 16.24
N HIS A 162 -1.13 -2.25 17.56
CA HIS A 162 -0.08 -2.93 18.34
C HIS A 162 0.11 -4.40 17.95
N HIS A 163 1.29 -4.74 17.40
CA HIS A 163 1.69 -6.10 17.00
C HIS A 163 0.79 -6.78 15.95
N ASN A 164 0.02 -6.02 15.19
CA ASN A 164 -0.87 -6.59 14.16
C ASN A 164 -0.14 -6.91 12.85
N ASN A 165 1.01 -6.29 12.60
CA ASN A 165 1.73 -6.37 11.32
C ASN A 165 0.84 -5.95 10.14
N SER A 166 0.05 -4.90 10.36
CA SER A 166 -0.79 -4.25 9.35
C SER A 166 0.02 -3.18 8.63
N ASP A 167 1.05 -3.62 7.91
CA ASP A 167 1.87 -2.74 7.09
C ASP A 167 1.05 -2.19 5.92
N GLY A 168 1.40 -1.01 5.41
CA GLY A 168 0.70 -0.37 4.31
C GLY A 168 1.02 -1.02 2.96
N VAL A 169 2.02 -0.48 2.28
CA VAL A 169 2.39 -0.80 0.90
C VAL A 169 3.84 -1.30 0.83
N SER A 170 4.01 -2.45 0.18
CA SER A 170 5.30 -3.03 -0.19
C SER A 170 5.21 -3.58 -1.62
N ALA A 171 5.62 -2.82 -2.62
CA ALA A 171 5.41 -3.18 -4.03
C ALA A 171 6.66 -2.96 -4.89
N ALA A 172 6.58 -3.36 -6.17
CA ALA A 172 7.67 -3.20 -7.13
C ALA A 172 7.87 -1.73 -7.55
N SER A 173 9.02 -1.44 -8.17
CA SER A 173 9.34 -0.12 -8.70
C SER A 173 8.28 0.37 -9.69
N GLY A 174 7.95 1.65 -9.62
CA GLY A 174 6.89 2.28 -10.42
C GLY A 174 5.50 2.22 -9.78
N SER A 175 5.39 1.74 -8.54
CA SER A 175 4.12 1.76 -7.80
C SER A 175 3.76 3.18 -7.36
N ILE A 176 2.46 3.45 -7.30
CA ILE A 176 1.91 4.78 -6.99
C ILE A 176 0.81 4.63 -5.94
N VAL A 177 0.83 5.50 -4.95
CA VAL A 177 -0.26 5.69 -3.99
C VAL A 177 -0.74 7.12 -4.11
N ARG A 178 -2.04 7.35 -4.33
CA ARG A 178 -2.58 8.70 -4.42
C ARG A 178 -3.98 8.84 -3.85
N ASN A 179 -4.33 10.07 -3.46
CA ASN A 179 -5.66 10.43 -2.97
C ASN A 179 -6.16 9.52 -1.83
N SER A 180 -5.25 9.04 -0.99
CA SER A 180 -5.51 7.92 -0.09
C SER A 180 -5.39 8.32 1.38
N TYR A 181 -5.87 7.44 2.26
CA TYR A 181 -5.78 7.60 3.71
C TYR A 181 -5.23 6.33 4.37
N PHE A 182 -4.22 6.48 5.21
CA PHE A 182 -3.60 5.37 5.94
C PHE A 182 -3.65 5.61 7.45
N ALA A 183 -4.11 4.61 8.19
CA ALA A 183 -4.05 4.55 9.66
C ALA A 183 -3.73 3.10 10.03
N THR A 184 -2.46 2.72 9.88
CA THR A 184 -2.05 1.31 9.97
C THR A 184 -1.01 1.08 11.06
N GLY A 185 -1.04 -0.10 11.65
CA GLY A 185 -0.25 -0.53 12.80
C GLY A 185 1.12 -1.11 12.51
N ASP A 186 1.87 -0.59 11.53
CA ASP A 186 3.27 -0.96 11.30
C ASP A 186 3.92 0.01 10.30
N ASP A 187 4.89 -0.45 9.51
CA ASP A 187 5.49 0.30 8.40
C ASP A 187 4.45 0.59 7.29
N ILE A 188 4.16 1.87 7.00
CA ILE A 188 3.19 2.25 5.97
C ILE A 188 3.82 2.19 4.58
N PHE A 189 4.81 3.03 4.29
CA PHE A 189 5.47 3.08 2.97
C PHE A 189 6.87 2.47 3.07
N LYS A 190 7.02 1.25 2.55
CA LYS A 190 8.32 0.58 2.50
C LYS A 190 9.06 0.97 1.23
N ILE A 191 10.08 1.82 1.37
CA ILE A 191 10.90 2.29 0.23
C ILE A 191 11.94 1.23 -0.09
N TYR A 192 11.48 0.07 -0.57
CA TYR A 192 12.33 -1.04 -1.03
C TYR A 192 12.46 -1.08 -2.55
N ASN A 193 11.63 -0.30 -3.23
CA ASN A 193 11.68 0.00 -4.65
C ASN A 193 11.17 1.44 -4.84
N ASP A 194 11.22 1.97 -6.06
CA ASP A 194 10.70 3.31 -6.33
C ASP A 194 9.19 3.36 -6.08
N LEU A 195 8.79 4.33 -5.27
CA LEU A 195 7.41 4.54 -4.84
C LEU A 195 7.08 6.03 -4.84
N THR A 196 5.98 6.36 -5.50
CA THR A 196 5.41 7.72 -5.49
C THR A 196 4.16 7.75 -4.63
N VAL A 197 4.06 8.73 -3.73
CA VAL A 197 2.93 8.95 -2.82
C VAL A 197 2.44 10.39 -2.97
N GLU A 198 1.18 10.58 -3.35
CA GLU A 198 0.63 11.90 -3.68
C GLU A 198 -0.73 12.15 -3.00
N ASN A 199 -1.01 13.39 -2.58
CA ASN A 199 -2.32 13.80 -2.05
C ASN A 199 -2.86 12.83 -0.98
N THR A 200 -2.00 12.35 -0.09
CA THR A 200 -2.29 11.23 0.80
C THR A 200 -2.14 11.65 2.26
N GLN A 201 -3.04 11.15 3.09
CA GLN A 201 -3.05 11.42 4.53
C GLN A 201 -2.62 10.18 5.31
N VAL A 202 -1.79 10.39 6.33
CA VAL A 202 -1.31 9.35 7.25
C VAL A 202 -1.65 9.78 8.67
N LYS A 203 -2.51 9.01 9.34
CA LYS A 203 -2.76 9.15 10.77
C LYS A 203 -1.85 8.21 11.55
N LEU A 204 -1.08 8.77 12.47
CA LEU A 204 -0.26 8.00 13.40
C LEU A 204 -1.16 7.30 14.43
N ILE A 205 -1.12 5.97 14.43
CA ILE A 205 -1.70 5.12 15.47
C ILE A 205 -0.58 4.35 16.18
N THR A 206 -0.90 3.50 17.15
CA THR A 206 0.14 2.69 17.83
C THR A 206 0.94 1.86 16.82
N ASN A 207 2.26 1.81 17.02
CA ASN A 207 3.22 1.07 16.18
C ASN A 207 3.42 1.60 14.75
N THR A 208 2.73 2.68 14.34
CA THR A 208 2.91 3.26 13.00
C THR A 208 4.35 3.76 12.79
N VAL A 209 4.89 3.45 11.62
CA VAL A 209 6.04 4.14 11.02
C VAL A 209 5.65 4.53 9.59
N PRO A 210 5.43 5.83 9.30
CA PRO A 210 5.02 6.28 7.98
C PRO A 210 5.95 5.81 6.87
N ILE A 211 7.27 5.90 7.07
CA ILE A 211 8.26 5.65 6.03
C ILE A 211 9.34 4.72 6.59
N GLN A 212 9.43 3.52 6.03
CA GLN A 212 10.40 2.50 6.43
C GLN A 212 11.43 2.28 5.33
N LEU A 213 12.71 2.41 5.70
CA LEU A 213 13.83 2.25 4.78
C LEU A 213 14.52 0.89 4.90
N GLY A 214 14.30 0.07 5.91
CA GLY A 214 14.94 -1.25 5.90
C GLY A 214 14.65 -2.17 7.09
N TRP A 215 14.81 -3.47 6.83
CA TRP A 215 15.15 -4.51 7.81
C TRP A 215 16.29 -5.40 7.29
N GLY A 216 17.03 -4.95 6.28
CA GLY A 216 18.03 -5.72 5.56
C GLY A 216 18.58 -4.99 4.32
N ASN A 217 19.43 -5.69 3.55
CA ASN A 217 20.09 -5.16 2.36
C ASN A 217 19.15 -5.24 1.15
N TYR A 218 18.15 -4.36 1.09
CA TYR A 218 17.22 -4.29 -0.05
C TYR A 218 16.80 -2.87 -0.39
N GLY A 219 16.48 -2.69 -1.68
CA GLY A 219 16.12 -1.41 -2.26
C GLY A 219 17.29 -0.46 -2.42
N ASN A 220 18.50 -0.97 -2.69
CA ASN A 220 19.60 -0.09 -3.05
C ASN A 220 19.25 0.72 -4.31
N GLY A 221 19.44 2.03 -4.27
CA GLY A 221 19.03 2.97 -5.32
C GLY A 221 17.54 3.32 -5.32
N ALA A 222 16.74 2.81 -4.38
CA ALA A 222 15.30 3.08 -4.36
C ALA A 222 14.98 4.54 -4.04
N LYS A 223 13.97 5.07 -4.73
CA LYS A 223 13.50 6.46 -4.60
C LYS A 223 12.09 6.54 -4.03
N GLY A 224 11.92 7.25 -2.93
CA GLY A 224 10.62 7.62 -2.39
C GLY A 224 10.28 9.06 -2.76
N THR A 225 9.18 9.28 -3.48
CA THR A 225 8.69 10.63 -3.80
C THR A 225 7.36 10.88 -3.09
N PHE A 226 7.28 11.96 -2.31
CA PHE A 226 6.11 12.32 -1.51
C PHE A 226 5.66 13.74 -1.89
N ARG A 227 4.44 13.89 -2.39
CA ARG A 227 3.87 15.19 -2.80
C ARG A 227 2.52 15.43 -2.15
N ASN A 228 2.30 16.61 -1.57
CA ASN A 228 1.01 16.94 -0.94
C ASN A 228 0.60 15.90 0.12
N VAL A 229 1.56 15.38 0.89
CA VAL A 229 1.32 14.35 1.91
C VAL A 229 1.14 15.01 3.26
N THR A 230 0.14 14.57 4.03
CA THR A 230 -0.05 15.01 5.41
C THR A 230 0.15 13.85 6.37
N ILE A 231 1.04 14.00 7.35
CA ILE A 231 1.28 13.03 8.42
C ILE A 231 0.91 13.69 9.74
N PHE A 232 0.00 13.10 10.51
CA PHE A 232 -0.51 13.72 11.73
C PHE A 232 -0.85 12.72 12.84
N GLY A 233 -0.81 13.20 14.08
CA GLY A 233 -1.21 12.44 15.27
C GLY A 233 -0.11 12.33 16.31
N ASP A 234 -0.40 11.62 17.40
CA ASP A 234 0.45 11.47 18.58
C ASP A 234 0.90 10.01 18.82
N GLY A 235 0.40 9.08 18.00
CA GLY A 235 0.79 7.68 18.01
C GLY A 235 2.19 7.41 17.45
N GLY A 236 2.48 6.14 17.19
CA GLY A 236 3.70 5.68 16.54
C GLY A 236 4.36 4.50 17.23
N ARG A 237 5.50 4.07 16.70
CA ARG A 237 6.34 3.03 17.28
C ARG A 237 7.22 3.60 18.40
N THR A 238 6.82 3.35 19.65
CA THR A 238 7.50 3.90 20.85
C THR A 238 8.99 3.55 20.92
N THR A 239 9.38 2.34 20.50
CA THR A 239 10.78 1.90 20.47
C THR A 239 11.66 2.72 19.52
N THR A 240 11.09 3.38 18.52
CA THR A 240 11.79 4.30 17.61
C THR A 240 11.60 5.77 17.99
N GLY A 241 10.87 6.07 19.07
CA GLY A 241 10.49 7.44 19.43
C GLY A 241 9.39 7.98 18.52
N ASN A 242 8.50 7.10 18.06
CA ASN A 242 7.43 7.42 17.12
C ASN A 242 7.96 8.02 15.81
N ALA A 243 9.06 7.47 15.30
CA ALA A 243 9.77 8.01 14.16
C ALA A 243 8.88 8.12 12.91
N ILE A 244 9.01 9.24 12.19
CA ILE A 244 8.38 9.42 10.88
C ILE A 244 9.10 8.61 9.81
N ILE A 245 10.43 8.68 9.80
CA ILE A 245 11.31 7.93 8.90
C ILE A 245 12.19 7.02 9.75
N ASP A 246 12.08 5.71 9.53
CA ASP A 246 12.81 4.69 10.26
C ASP A 246 13.75 3.92 9.33
N ALA A 247 14.93 3.62 9.85
CA ALA A 247 15.93 2.77 9.22
C ALA A 247 16.59 1.93 10.33
N ARG A 248 16.53 0.60 10.21
CA ARG A 248 17.00 -0.29 11.27
C ARG A 248 18.17 -1.20 10.89
N LYS A 249 18.24 -1.59 9.63
CA LYS A 249 19.23 -2.55 9.13
C LYS A 249 19.33 -2.43 7.63
N GLY A 250 20.55 -2.49 7.12
CA GLY A 250 20.81 -2.58 5.70
C GLY A 250 22.03 -1.81 5.22
N GLN A 251 22.54 -2.22 4.08
CA GLN A 251 23.43 -1.46 3.20
C GLN A 251 22.59 -1.05 2.00
N TYR A 252 22.24 0.22 1.93
CA TYR A 252 21.48 0.79 0.83
C TYR A 252 21.83 2.26 0.69
N ASP A 253 21.79 2.74 -0.55
CA ASP A 253 21.66 4.16 -0.88
C ASP A 253 20.21 4.43 -1.29
N LYS A 254 19.55 5.40 -0.67
CA LYS A 254 18.14 5.74 -0.94
C LYS A 254 17.95 7.23 -1.05
N GLN A 255 17.04 7.62 -1.93
CA GLN A 255 16.65 9.02 -2.11
C GLN A 255 15.20 9.21 -1.67
N LEU A 256 14.95 10.19 -0.81
CA LEU A 256 13.60 10.61 -0.44
C LEU A 256 13.41 12.09 -0.77
N THR A 257 12.36 12.38 -1.54
CA THR A 257 11.97 13.75 -1.87
C THR A 257 10.58 14.02 -1.35
N PHE A 258 10.45 15.09 -0.56
CA PHE A 258 9.20 15.58 0.03
C PHE A 258 8.93 16.97 -0.51
N ASN A 259 7.83 17.14 -1.22
CA ASN A 259 7.41 18.43 -1.77
C ASN A 259 5.98 18.73 -1.29
N ASN A 260 5.79 19.91 -0.69
CA ASN A 260 4.51 20.32 -0.12
C ASN A 260 3.96 19.30 0.91
N VAL A 261 4.81 18.87 1.84
CA VAL A 261 4.44 17.90 2.87
C VAL A 261 4.16 18.60 4.19
N THR A 262 3.11 18.17 4.88
CA THR A 262 2.81 18.63 6.25
C THR A 262 3.02 17.48 7.24
N ILE A 263 3.89 17.68 8.22
CA ILE A 263 4.11 16.76 9.34
C ILE A 263 3.70 17.49 10.62
N ASN A 264 2.61 17.07 11.25
CA ASN A 264 2.15 17.57 12.55
C ASN A 264 2.15 16.41 13.55
N ALA A 265 3.32 16.12 14.12
CA ALA A 265 3.56 15.00 15.01
C ALA A 265 4.43 15.44 16.21
N PRO A 266 3.91 16.29 17.11
CA PRO A 266 4.71 16.96 18.15
C PRO A 266 5.36 16.01 19.16
N ASN A 267 4.92 14.75 19.23
CA ASN A 267 5.48 13.71 20.11
C ASN A 267 6.46 12.76 19.39
N SER A 268 6.67 12.95 18.09
CA SER A 268 7.49 12.09 17.23
C SER A 268 8.90 12.61 17.04
N VAL A 269 9.83 11.72 16.71
CA VAL A 269 11.10 12.11 16.09
C VAL A 269 10.98 12.10 14.58
N LEU A 270 11.70 12.97 13.86
CA LEU A 270 11.69 12.90 12.40
C LEU A 270 12.40 11.62 11.92
N LEU A 271 13.59 11.34 12.47
CA LEU A 271 14.47 10.26 12.03
C LEU A 271 14.83 9.29 13.17
N ASN A 272 14.77 7.99 12.90
CA ASN A 272 15.41 6.98 13.74
C ASN A 272 16.27 6.06 12.87
N PHE A 273 17.53 6.43 12.69
CA PHE A 273 18.45 5.73 11.78
C PHE A 273 19.50 4.99 12.56
N TRP A 274 19.37 3.67 12.59
CA TRP A 274 20.26 2.83 13.35
C TRP A 274 20.49 1.53 12.59
N ASN A 275 21.69 0.98 12.67
CA ASN A 275 22.06 -0.26 12.06
C ASN A 275 22.33 -1.28 13.16
N GLU A 276 21.49 -2.29 13.24
CA GLU A 276 21.72 -3.46 14.08
C GLU A 276 22.94 -4.22 13.57
N ALA A 277 24.10 -3.96 14.18
CA ALA A 277 25.28 -4.78 13.99
C ALA A 277 24.87 -6.26 14.20
N PRO A 278 25.23 -7.18 13.29
CA PRO A 278 25.01 -8.59 13.53
C PRO A 278 25.68 -8.98 14.84
N LYS A 279 24.97 -9.71 15.72
CA LYS A 279 25.46 -10.16 17.03
C LYS A 279 26.78 -10.97 17.02
N LYS A 280 27.40 -11.19 15.85
CA LYS A 280 28.61 -12.01 15.64
C LYS A 280 29.66 -11.40 14.70
N GLN A 281 29.60 -10.11 14.34
CA GLN A 281 30.62 -9.50 13.49
C GLN A 281 31.31 -8.31 14.19
N HIS A 282 32.57 -8.50 14.55
CA HIS A 282 33.45 -7.54 15.24
C HIS A 282 34.03 -6.46 14.32
N SER A 283 33.42 -6.16 13.16
CA SER A 283 33.91 -5.11 12.27
C SER A 283 32.95 -3.92 12.25
N PRO A 284 33.29 -2.79 12.91
CA PRO A 284 32.45 -1.60 12.96
C PRO A 284 32.39 -0.79 11.66
N SER A 285 33.09 -1.19 10.59
CA SER A 285 33.30 -0.34 9.40
C SER A 285 32.52 -0.72 8.14
N SER A 286 31.74 -1.81 8.11
CA SER A 286 31.16 -2.30 6.85
C SER A 286 29.67 -1.99 6.63
N PHE A 287 28.97 -1.34 7.56
CA PHE A 287 27.50 -1.22 7.50
C PHE A 287 27.00 0.23 7.48
N ILE A 288 27.27 0.95 6.39
CA ILE A 288 26.77 2.31 6.23
C ILE A 288 25.74 2.32 5.10
N GLY A 289 24.45 2.27 5.46
CA GLY A 289 23.42 2.75 4.55
C GLY A 289 23.44 4.27 4.51
N THR A 290 23.17 4.83 3.35
CA THR A 290 23.04 6.27 3.09
C THR A 290 21.60 6.58 2.73
N ALA A 291 21.06 7.66 3.29
CA ALA A 291 19.78 8.21 2.89
C ALA A 291 19.91 9.69 2.55
N ASN A 292 19.56 10.05 1.33
CA ASN A 292 19.52 11.41 0.83
C ASN A 292 18.09 11.93 0.94
N ILE A 293 17.84 12.87 1.85
CA ILE A 293 16.48 13.28 2.24
C ILE A 293 16.31 14.78 1.99
N MET A 294 15.33 15.13 1.18
CA MET A 294 15.06 16.52 0.81
C MET A 294 13.62 16.90 1.09
N PHE A 295 13.42 17.95 1.88
CA PHE A 295 12.12 18.59 2.13
C PHE A 295 12.07 19.98 1.48
N GLU A 296 11.08 20.17 0.61
CA GLU A 296 10.78 21.39 -0.12
C GLU A 296 9.34 21.81 0.16
N GLN A 297 9.11 23.12 0.27
CA GLN A 297 7.76 23.70 0.43
C GLN A 297 6.93 23.04 1.55
N SER A 298 7.59 22.51 2.59
CA SER A 298 7.00 21.65 3.60
C SER A 298 6.86 22.35 4.96
N ASN A 299 5.87 21.91 5.73
CA ASN A 299 5.63 22.33 7.11
C ASN A 299 5.87 21.15 8.04
N ILE A 300 6.85 21.26 8.94
CA ILE A 300 7.26 20.15 9.80
C ILE A 300 7.20 20.61 11.26
N GLN A 301 6.52 19.83 12.10
CA GLN A 301 6.52 19.95 13.55
C GLN A 301 6.69 18.56 14.17
N VAL A 302 7.81 18.38 14.87
CA VAL A 302 8.19 17.16 15.58
C VAL A 302 8.69 17.48 16.98
N LYS A 303 8.95 16.46 17.81
CA LYS A 303 9.57 16.62 19.13
C LYS A 303 11.05 16.97 19.00
N THR A 304 11.78 16.14 18.27
CA THR A 304 13.21 16.27 17.98
C THR A 304 13.52 15.76 16.59
N LEU A 305 14.68 16.14 16.04
CA LEU A 305 15.08 15.69 14.72
C LEU A 305 15.41 14.19 14.67
N ARG A 306 16.10 13.66 15.69
CA ARG A 306 16.50 12.25 15.73
C ARG A 306 16.38 11.57 17.10
N LYS A 307 16.39 10.23 17.08
CA LYS A 307 16.52 9.38 18.28
C LYS A 307 17.84 8.59 18.34
N ARG A 308 18.11 7.75 17.33
CA ARG A 308 19.34 6.95 17.18
C ARG A 308 20.04 7.32 15.87
N TRP A 309 21.36 7.15 15.85
CA TRP A 309 22.18 7.52 14.72
C TRP A 309 23.49 6.73 14.63
N ASN A 310 23.60 5.84 13.65
CA ASN A 310 24.89 5.27 13.20
C ASN A 310 24.85 4.91 11.69
N MET A 311 23.94 5.55 10.94
CA MET A 311 23.87 5.48 9.49
C MET A 311 24.11 6.87 8.92
N HIS A 312 24.58 6.95 7.68
CA HIS A 312 24.78 8.23 7.02
C HIS A 312 23.44 8.76 6.49
N ALA A 313 23.19 10.05 6.67
CA ALA A 313 22.08 10.70 6.01
C ALA A 313 22.42 12.14 5.67
N GLU A 314 22.17 12.51 4.43
CA GLU A 314 22.22 13.88 3.97
C GLU A 314 20.82 14.45 4.06
N LEU A 315 20.60 15.38 4.99
CA LEU A 315 19.29 15.97 5.23
C LEU A 315 19.28 17.42 4.76
N ARG A 316 18.37 17.73 3.84
CA ARG A 316 18.09 19.09 3.39
C ARG A 316 16.65 19.46 3.70
N ILE A 317 16.44 20.56 4.40
CA ILE A 317 15.11 21.09 4.72
C ILE A 317 15.07 22.56 4.31
N CYS A 318 14.08 22.94 3.51
CA CYS A 318 13.94 24.29 2.96
C CYS A 318 15.21 24.76 2.23
N GLY A 319 15.82 23.87 1.44
CA GLY A 319 17.04 24.13 0.69
C GLY A 319 18.35 24.11 1.49
N GLN A 320 18.28 24.11 2.83
CA GLN A 320 19.44 24.16 3.73
C GLN A 320 19.82 22.77 4.21
N SER A 321 21.13 22.48 4.30
CA SER A 321 21.63 21.29 4.99
C SER A 321 21.34 21.39 6.48
N VAL A 322 20.78 20.33 7.06
CA VAL A 322 20.42 20.29 8.48
C VAL A 322 21.24 19.22 9.17
N GLU A 323 22.01 19.63 10.17
CA GLU A 323 22.76 18.71 11.01
C GLU A 323 21.82 17.78 11.78
N PRO A 324 22.06 16.46 11.80
CA PRO A 324 21.20 15.51 12.52
C PRO A 324 21.03 15.81 14.03
N ASN A 325 21.97 16.54 14.63
CA ASN A 325 21.94 16.98 16.03
C ASN A 325 21.22 18.31 16.27
N SER A 326 20.65 18.92 15.22
CA SER A 326 19.98 20.22 15.35
C SER A 326 18.89 20.19 16.43
N PRO A 327 18.82 21.21 17.31
CA PRO A 327 17.73 21.35 18.27
C PRO A 327 16.44 21.83 17.60
N LEU A 328 16.50 22.28 16.34
CA LEU A 328 15.32 22.69 15.58
C LEU A 328 14.36 21.51 15.46
N ASN A 329 13.09 21.79 15.69
CA ASN A 329 12.02 20.81 15.64
C ASN A 329 10.77 21.32 14.89
N ARG A 330 10.90 22.51 14.29
CA ARG A 330 9.89 23.15 13.46
C ARG A 330 10.53 23.77 12.23
N TRP A 331 9.89 23.58 11.08
CA TRP A 331 10.28 24.18 9.81
C TRP A 331 9.04 24.60 9.04
N HIS A 332 9.13 25.78 8.41
CA HIS A 332 8.11 26.33 7.53
C HIS A 332 8.81 26.77 6.25
N CYS A 333 8.87 25.89 5.24
CA CYS A 333 9.49 26.24 3.97
C CYS A 333 8.51 27.10 3.16
N GLN A 334 8.96 28.27 2.71
CA GLN A 334 8.18 29.08 1.77
C GLN A 334 8.18 28.43 0.38
N GLY A 335 7.03 28.58 -0.30
CA GLY A 335 6.76 28.07 -1.63
C GLY A 335 7.44 28.85 -2.72
#